data_AF-A0A1A2KUY9-F1
#
_entry.id   AF-A0A1A2KUY9-F1
#
_cell.length_a   1.000
_cell.length_b   1.000
_cell.length_c   1.000
_cell.angle_alpha   90.00
_cell.angle_beta   90.00
_cell.angle_gamma   90.00
#
_symmetry.space_group_name_H-M   'P 1'
#
loop_
_entity.id
_entity.type
_entity.pdbx_description
1 polymer ?
#
loop_
_entity_poly.entity_id
_entity_poly.type
_entity_poly.pdbx_seq_one_letter_code
_entity_poly.pdbx_strand_id
1 'polypeptide(L)'
;MMCRKLLFHVAVEHGLPDKDSRGRAPTFVEALDHLEACGVFTTRMRPWVERIKDVGNEANHDLAAVSVAQANDVATFTRQLINLAYELDAMIAGPTDADSDGSS
;
A
#
# COMPACT_ATOMS: atom_id res chain seq x y z
N MET A 1 1.24 11.64 6.60
CA MET A 1 1.11 10.21 6.94
C MET A 1 1.90 9.32 5.98
N MET A 2 2.79 8.47 6.49
CA MET A 2 3.70 7.60 5.71
C MET A 2 2.95 6.55 4.87
N CYS A 3 1.92 5.92 5.44
CA CYS A 3 1.10 4.90 4.80
C CYS A 3 0.53 5.31 3.43
N ARG A 4 0.05 6.56 3.29
CA ARG A 4 -0.49 7.08 2.03
C ARG A 4 0.58 7.18 0.94
N LYS A 5 1.81 7.56 1.30
CA LYS A 5 2.93 7.61 0.34
C LYS A 5 3.34 6.20 -0.10
N LEU A 6 3.38 5.26 0.84
CA LEU A 6 3.65 3.86 0.53
C LEU A 6 2.62 3.30 -0.45
N LEU A 7 1.33 3.59 -0.24
CA LEU A 7 0.27 3.15 -1.15
C LEU A 7 0.47 3.65 -2.58
N PHE A 8 0.83 4.93 -2.75
CA PHE A 8 1.14 5.46 -4.08
C PHE A 8 2.38 4.81 -4.69
N HIS A 9 3.41 4.56 -3.88
CA HIS A 9 4.61 3.87 -4.36
C HIS A 9 4.28 2.47 -4.87
N VAL A 10 3.55 1.69 -4.08
CA VAL A 10 3.10 0.35 -4.45
C VAL A 10 2.24 0.42 -5.73
N ALA A 11 1.31 1.36 -5.83
CA ALA A 11 0.50 1.52 -7.04
C ALA A 11 1.35 1.80 -8.29
N VAL A 12 2.36 2.66 -8.19
CA VAL A 12 3.28 2.98 -9.30
C VAL A 12 4.14 1.76 -9.67
N GLU A 13 4.60 1.01 -8.67
CA GLU A 13 5.36 -0.22 -8.88
C GLU A 13 4.53 -1.31 -9.58
N HIS A 14 3.24 -1.40 -9.26
CA HIS A 14 2.27 -2.24 -9.97
C HIS A 14 1.76 -1.60 -11.28
N GLY A 15 2.44 -0.59 -11.82
CA GLY A 15 2.21 -0.09 -13.18
C GLY A 15 1.25 1.10 -13.30
N LEU A 16 0.85 1.74 -12.19
CA LEU A 16 0.14 3.01 -12.27
C LEU A 16 1.09 4.13 -12.71
N PRO A 17 0.76 4.95 -13.71
CA PRO A 17 1.57 6.11 -14.06
C PRO A 17 1.71 7.09 -12.89
N ASP A 18 2.92 7.58 -12.66
CA ASP A 18 3.20 8.59 -11.62
C ASP A 18 2.54 9.94 -11.94
N LYS A 19 2.20 10.18 -13.21
CA LYS A 19 1.48 11.36 -13.71
C LYS A 19 0.51 11.00 -14.82
N ASP A 20 -0.65 11.68 -14.82
CA ASP A 20 -1.59 11.66 -15.94
C ASP A 20 -1.07 12.45 -17.16
N SER A 21 -1.81 12.42 -18.27
CA SER A 21 -1.48 13.15 -19.50
C SER A 21 -1.43 14.68 -19.34
N ARG A 22 -1.86 15.21 -18.19
CA ARG A 22 -1.82 16.63 -17.82
C ARG A 22 -0.75 16.92 -16.78
N GLY A 23 0.10 15.95 -16.46
CA GLY A 23 1.20 16.09 -15.50
C GLY A 23 0.77 16.04 -14.03
N ARG A 24 -0.45 15.56 -13.72
CA ARG A 24 -0.97 15.49 -12.35
C ARG A 24 -0.73 14.11 -11.75
N ALA A 25 -0.32 14.08 -10.49
CA ALA A 25 -0.18 12.84 -9.74
C ALA A 25 -1.55 12.14 -9.55
N PRO A 26 -1.58 10.80 -9.52
CA PRO A 26 -2.81 10.06 -9.29
C PRO A 26 -3.41 10.41 -7.91
N THR A 27 -4.73 10.41 -7.86
CA THR A 27 -5.51 10.56 -6.64
C THR A 27 -5.47 9.26 -5.83
N PHE A 28 -5.82 9.36 -4.55
CA PHE A 28 -5.87 8.19 -3.67
C PHE A 28 -6.87 7.13 -4.16
N VAL A 29 -8.01 7.56 -4.71
CA VAL A 29 -9.04 6.66 -5.24
C VAL A 29 -8.52 5.93 -6.49
N GLU A 30 -7.88 6.66 -7.41
CA GLU A 30 -7.27 6.05 -8.60
C GLU A 30 -6.21 5.01 -8.23
N ALA A 31 -5.39 5.28 -7.21
CA ALA A 31 -4.41 4.31 -6.72
C ALA A 31 -5.06 3.06 -6.10
N LEU A 32 -6.16 3.21 -5.37
CA LEU A 32 -6.91 2.07 -4.84
C LEU A 32 -7.56 1.24 -5.94
N ASP A 33 -8.21 1.89 -6.89
CA ASP A 33 -8.89 1.22 -8.00
C ASP A 33 -7.89 0.42 -8.84
N HIS A 34 -6.70 0.97 -9.07
CA HIS A 34 -5.61 0.27 -9.75
C HIS A 34 -5.12 -0.95 -8.97
N LEU A 35 -4.83 -0.81 -7.68
CA LEU A 35 -4.34 -1.91 -6.84
C LEU A 35 -5.37 -3.04 -6.69
N GLU A 36 -6.65 -2.70 -6.62
CA GLU A 36 -7.73 -3.69 -6.64
C GLU A 36 -7.81 -4.41 -7.99
N ALA A 37 -7.69 -3.68 -9.10
CA ALA A 37 -7.70 -4.26 -10.44
C ALA A 37 -6.48 -5.17 -10.69
N CYS A 38 -5.31 -4.84 -10.11
CA CYS A 38 -4.12 -5.69 -10.11
C CYS A 38 -4.22 -6.90 -9.18
N GLY A 39 -5.25 -6.98 -8.33
CA GLY A 39 -5.44 -8.08 -7.38
C GLY A 39 -4.57 -8.00 -6.13
N VAL A 40 -3.89 -6.86 -5.88
CA VAL A 40 -3.07 -6.64 -4.68
C VAL A 40 -3.94 -6.73 -3.42
N PHE A 41 -5.16 -6.24 -3.49
CA PHE A 41 -6.19 -6.53 -2.49
C PHE A 41 -7.53 -6.78 -3.17
N THR A 42 -8.45 -7.42 -2.44
CA THR A 42 -9.78 -7.76 -2.98
C THR A 42 -10.82 -6.69 -2.66
N THR A 43 -11.91 -6.62 -3.42
CA THR A 43 -13.04 -5.69 -3.20
C THR A 43 -13.58 -5.72 -1.76
N ARG A 44 -13.53 -6.89 -1.10
CA ARG A 44 -13.97 -7.03 0.31
C ARG A 44 -13.13 -6.21 1.28
N MET A 45 -11.89 -5.89 0.91
CA MET A 45 -10.93 -5.16 1.73
C MET A 45 -11.08 -3.63 1.56
N ARG A 46 -11.79 -3.16 0.53
CA ARG A 46 -11.95 -1.73 0.22
C ARG A 46 -12.47 -0.89 1.40
N PRO A 47 -13.54 -1.28 2.12
CA PRO A 47 -14.01 -0.50 3.26
C PRO A 47 -12.99 -0.38 4.39
N TRP A 48 -12.03 -1.30 4.48
CA TRP A 48 -10.94 -1.23 5.46
C TRP A 48 -9.83 -0.29 5.01
N VAL A 49 -9.49 -0.29 3.72
CA VAL A 49 -8.49 0.64 3.16
C VAL A 49 -8.99 2.10 3.19
N GLU A 50 -10.28 2.31 2.89
CA GLU A 50 -10.87 3.64 2.88
C GLU A 50 -10.88 4.32 4.27
N ARG A 51 -11.02 3.56 5.37
CA ARG A 51 -10.95 4.10 6.75
C ARG A 51 -9.65 4.85 7.04
N ILE A 52 -8.57 4.53 6.33
CA ILE A 52 -7.24 5.10 6.57
C ILE A 52 -7.08 6.46 5.92
N LYS A 53 -7.80 6.69 4.82
CA LYS A 53 -7.89 8.01 4.18
C LYS A 53 -8.43 9.04 5.18
N ASP A 54 -9.45 8.66 5.93
CA ASP A 54 -10.13 9.54 6.88
C ASP A 54 -9.23 9.84 8.09
N VAL A 55 -8.55 8.81 8.63
CA VAL A 55 -7.53 8.99 9.69
C VAL A 55 -6.40 9.92 9.24
N GLY A 56 -5.97 9.80 7.98
CA GLY A 56 -4.91 10.64 7.41
C GLY A 56 -5.30 12.11 7.22
N ASN A 57 -6.59 12.41 7.02
CA ASN A 57 -7.11 13.77 6.89
C ASN A 57 -7.39 14.39 8.27
N GLU A 58 -7.99 13.62 9.19
CA GLU A 58 -8.29 14.07 10.56
C GLU A 58 -7.01 14.40 11.34
N ALA A 59 -5.99 13.54 11.27
CA ALA A 59 -4.71 13.77 11.97
C ALA A 59 -3.90 14.97 11.41
N ASN A 60 -4.27 15.49 10.24
CA ASN A 60 -3.57 16.60 9.59
C ASN A 60 -4.22 17.97 9.87
N HIS A 61 -5.48 17.97 10.35
CA HIS A 61 -6.25 19.18 10.63
C HIS A 61 -6.30 19.53 12.11
N ASP A 62 -6.33 18.52 12.99
CA ASP A 62 -6.22 18.72 14.43
C ASP A 62 -5.01 17.95 14.95
N LEU A 63 -4.16 18.62 15.72
CA LEU A 63 -3.11 18.01 16.57
C LEU A 63 -3.73 17.16 17.71
N ALA A 64 -4.95 16.68 17.53
CA ALA A 64 -5.62 15.75 18.42
C ALA A 64 -4.82 14.44 18.41
N ALA A 65 -4.44 13.99 19.60
CA ALA A 65 -3.72 12.75 19.78
C ALA A 65 -4.47 11.61 19.08
N VAL A 66 -3.89 11.08 18.00
CA VAL A 66 -4.38 9.87 17.33
C VAL A 66 -4.60 8.80 18.40
N SER A 67 -5.81 8.25 18.48
CA SER A 67 -6.10 7.22 19.47
C SER A 67 -5.24 5.97 19.22
N VAL A 68 -4.97 5.19 20.28
CA VAL A 68 -4.24 3.92 20.14
C VAL A 68 -4.90 2.99 19.12
N ALA A 69 -6.24 3.00 19.05
CA ALA A 69 -6.99 2.23 18.07
C ALA A 69 -6.69 2.68 16.63
N GLN A 70 -6.76 3.98 16.35
CA GLN A 70 -6.42 4.52 15.02
C GLN A 70 -4.95 4.28 14.64
N ALA A 71 -4.03 4.41 15.60
CA ALA A 71 -2.62 4.11 15.38
C ALA A 71 -2.39 2.63 15.03
N ASN A 72 -3.06 1.72 15.75
CA ASN A 72 -3.02 0.28 15.47
C ASN A 72 -3.65 -0.07 14.12
N ASP A 73 -4.72 0.61 13.72
CA ASP A 73 -5.35 0.41 12.40
C ASP A 73 -4.40 0.80 11.26
N VAL A 74 -3.75 1.97 11.37
CA VAL A 74 -2.75 2.42 10.39
C VAL A 74 -1.54 1.48 10.34
N ALA A 75 -1.04 1.04 11.50
CA ALA A 75 0.08 0.12 11.58
C ALA A 75 -0.27 -1.25 10.96
N THR A 76 -1.44 -1.80 11.31
CA THR A 76 -1.92 -3.07 10.79
C THR A 76 -2.09 -3.02 9.28
N PHE A 77 -2.67 -1.95 8.76
CA PHE A 77 -2.77 -1.78 7.32
C PHE A 77 -1.43 -1.65 6.63
N THR A 78 -0.53 -0.83 7.17
CA THR A 78 0.80 -0.66 6.57
C THR A 78 1.50 -2.01 6.46
N ARG A 79 1.43 -2.84 7.51
CA ARG A 79 1.94 -4.21 7.49
C ARG A 79 1.26 -5.05 6.41
N GLN A 80 -0.06 -5.12 6.40
CA GLN A 80 -0.81 -5.93 5.44
C GLN A 80 -0.58 -5.51 3.99
N LEU A 81 -0.45 -4.21 3.70
CA LEU A 81 -0.12 -3.71 2.37
C LEU A 81 1.25 -4.23 1.92
N ILE A 82 2.26 -4.19 2.80
CA ILE A 82 3.59 -4.74 2.51
C ILE A 82 3.52 -6.25 2.27
N ASN A 83 2.79 -6.98 3.12
CA ASN A 83 2.62 -8.41 2.97
C ASN A 83 1.98 -8.77 1.62
N LEU A 84 0.91 -8.06 1.24
CA LEU A 84 0.18 -8.31 0.00
C LEU A 84 0.97 -7.91 -1.25
N ALA A 85 1.68 -6.79 -1.20
CA ALA A 85 2.40 -6.25 -2.36
C ALA A 85 3.78 -6.88 -2.58
N TYR A 86 4.44 -7.36 -1.53
CA TYR A 86 5.84 -7.81 -1.61
C TYR A 86 6.06 -9.21 -1.06
N GLU A 87 5.57 -9.51 0.15
CA GLU A 87 5.90 -10.78 0.81
C GLU A 87 5.20 -11.96 0.14
N LEU A 88 3.93 -11.83 -0.25
CA LEU A 88 3.21 -12.91 -0.93
C LEU A 88 3.82 -13.22 -2.31
N ASP A 89 4.16 -12.19 -3.07
CA ASP A 89 4.82 -12.36 -4.38
C ASP A 89 6.18 -13.06 -4.22
N ALA A 90 6.97 -12.68 -3.20
CA ALA A 90 8.22 -13.35 -2.88
C ALA A 90 8.02 -14.82 -2.46
N MET A 91 6.97 -15.13 -1.70
CA MET A 91 6.65 -16.50 -1.29
C MET A 91 6.19 -17.36 -2.47
N ILE A 92 5.48 -16.78 -3.45
CA ILE A 92 5.07 -17.47 -4.68
C ILE A 92 6.27 -17.70 -5.61
N ALA A 93 7.19 -16.73 -5.71
CA ALA A 93 8.39 -16.82 -6.52
C ALA A 93 9.35 -17.94 -6.05
N GLY A 94 9.22 -18.40 -4.79
CA GLY A 94 10.09 -19.40 -4.20
C GLY A 94 11.49 -18.85 -3.89
N PRO A 95 12.35 -19.61 -3.19
CA PRO A 95 13.74 -19.22 -3.02
C PRO A 95 14.39 -19.19 -4.40
N THR A 96 14.76 -18.00 -4.87
CA THR A 96 15.59 -17.85 -6.06
C THR A 96 16.91 -18.58 -5.78
N ASP A 97 17.31 -19.51 -6.65
CA ASP A 97 18.56 -20.29 -6.58
C ASP A 97 19.83 -19.41 -6.78
N ALA A 98 19.87 -18.21 -6.21
CA ALA A 98 20.99 -17.28 -6.30
C ALA A 98 22.09 -17.54 -5.26
N ASP A 99 21.84 -18.43 -4.28
CA ASP A 99 22.79 -18.78 -3.22
C ASP A 99 23.53 -20.12 -3.43
N SER A 100 23.38 -20.77 -4.59
CA SER A 100 24.06 -22.06 -4.87
C SER A 100 25.49 -21.94 -5.42
N ASP A 101 26.09 -20.74 -5.49
CA ASP A 101 27.45 -20.55 -6.00
C ASP A 101 28.47 -20.38 -4.87
N GLY A 102 28.62 -21.43 -4.07
CA GLY A 102 29.49 -21.47 -2.90
C GLY A 102 29.98 -22.87 -2.55
N SER A 103 30.24 -23.73 -3.54
CA SER A 103 30.99 -24.98 -3.35
C SER A 103 31.63 -25.43 -4.66
N SER A 104 32.90 -25.11 -4.84
CA SER A 104 33.89 -25.90 -5.59
C SER A 104 35.28 -25.53 -5.12
#